data_AF-A0A3B9CZ99-F1
#
_entry.id   AF-A0A3B9CZ99-F1
#
_cell.length_a   1.000
_cell.length_b   1.000
_cell.length_c   1.000
_cell.angle_alpha   90.00
_cell.angle_beta   90.00
_cell.angle_gamma   90.00
#
_symmetry.space_group_name_H-M   'P 1'
#
loop_
_entity.id
_entity.type
_entity.pdbx_description
1 polymer ?
#
loop_
_entity_poly.entity_id
_entity_poly.type
_entity_poly.pdbx_seq_one_letter_code
_entity_poly.pdbx_strand_id
1 'polypeptide(L)'
;MNMKQSLALTLMAAFALSSSADDLTRKSESTRIRGDIGKTDLTQVTIKRTNGDLISVPVNDLKTINFAGAPTELLQGQTNEFSGASQAALEKYQKAVGGTSGKMRSEFEFLIGRALATLSQVDADKSVEAKSALQKFRSANKTHYRYLEATLLQAAVQAGMNEADEATTLLQEVVDGPVAAYKLQAGVELGRLHLKTGDAGAALAKFDEVIQQSSAPEATATKFAGMLG
;
A
#
# COMPACT_ATOMS: atom_id res chain seq x y z
N MET A 1 -64.01 -29.38 -28.45
CA MET A 1 -64.20 -29.26 -26.99
C MET A 1 -62.82 -29.28 -26.36
N ASN A 2 -62.34 -28.08 -26.09
CA ASN A 2 -60.98 -27.65 -25.72
C ASN A 2 -60.76 -27.97 -24.22
N MET A 3 -59.59 -28.01 -23.58
CA MET A 3 -58.27 -27.46 -23.85
C MET A 3 -57.35 -28.14 -22.80
N LYS A 4 -56.24 -28.77 -23.19
CA LYS A 4 -55.23 -29.25 -22.23
C LYS A 4 -54.36 -28.06 -21.83
N GLN A 5 -54.54 -27.52 -20.62
CA GLN A 5 -53.67 -26.47 -20.08
C GLN A 5 -52.37 -27.09 -19.57
N SER A 6 -51.31 -26.96 -20.36
CA SER A 6 -49.93 -27.19 -19.91
C SER A 6 -49.51 -26.02 -19.03
N LEU A 7 -49.27 -26.29 -17.74
CA LEU A 7 -48.73 -25.31 -16.79
C LEU A 7 -47.20 -25.29 -16.92
N ALA A 8 -46.68 -24.33 -17.67
CA ALA A 8 -45.24 -24.07 -17.74
C ALA A 8 -44.81 -23.28 -16.49
N LEU A 9 -44.09 -23.95 -15.58
CA LEU A 9 -43.49 -23.33 -14.41
C LEU A 9 -42.16 -22.66 -14.83
N THR A 10 -42.20 -21.36 -15.15
CA THR A 10 -41.00 -20.57 -15.43
C THR A 10 -40.29 -20.27 -14.11
N LEU A 11 -39.25 -21.04 -13.79
CA LEU A 11 -38.35 -20.78 -12.68
C LEU A 11 -37.46 -19.57 -13.03
N MET A 12 -37.90 -18.36 -12.67
CA MET A 12 -37.03 -17.18 -12.65
C MET A 12 -35.98 -17.37 -11.56
N ALA A 13 -34.82 -17.91 -11.93
CA ALA A 13 -33.62 -17.84 -11.11
C ALA A 13 -33.18 -16.37 -11.07
N ALA A 14 -33.62 -15.65 -10.04
CA ALA A 14 -33.00 -14.39 -9.66
C ALA A 14 -31.57 -14.71 -9.21
N PHE A 15 -30.61 -14.60 -10.11
CA PHE A 15 -29.21 -14.44 -9.75
C PHE A 15 -29.13 -13.13 -8.96
N ALA A 16 -29.21 -13.22 -7.64
CA ALA A 16 -28.71 -12.16 -6.78
C ALA A 16 -27.22 -12.03 -7.12
N LEU A 17 -26.88 -11.00 -7.88
CA LEU A 17 -25.51 -10.54 -7.99
C LEU A 17 -25.08 -10.18 -6.57
N SER A 18 -24.39 -11.10 -5.91
CA SER A 18 -23.62 -10.79 -4.71
C SER A 18 -22.57 -9.78 -5.15
N SER A 19 -22.89 -8.48 -5.08
CA SER A 19 -21.87 -7.45 -5.16
C SER A 19 -20.94 -7.69 -3.99
N SER A 20 -19.74 -8.23 -4.24
CA SER A 20 -18.74 -8.37 -3.20
C SER A 20 -18.46 -6.97 -2.66
N ALA A 21 -18.73 -6.72 -1.38
CA ALA A 21 -18.33 -5.45 -0.75
C ALA A 21 -16.79 -5.37 -0.69
N ASP A 22 -16.26 -4.15 -0.58
CA ASP A 22 -14.86 -3.99 -0.23
C ASP A 22 -14.61 -4.59 1.16
N ASP A 23 -13.37 -4.98 1.44
CA ASP A 23 -12.95 -5.31 2.79
C ASP A 23 -11.53 -4.83 3.09
N LEU A 24 -11.27 -4.60 4.37
CA LEU A 24 -9.94 -4.33 4.87
C LEU A 24 -9.64 -5.15 6.12
N THR A 25 -8.37 -5.39 6.38
CA THR A 25 -7.88 -5.99 7.63
C THR A 25 -6.89 -5.06 8.30
N ARG A 26 -6.85 -5.12 9.64
CA ARG A 26 -5.90 -4.36 10.45
C ARG A 26 -4.65 -5.18 10.72
N LYS A 27 -3.54 -4.54 11.09
CA LYS A 27 -2.36 -5.22 11.63
C LYS A 27 -2.62 -5.64 13.07
N SER A 28 -3.30 -4.77 13.83
CA SER A 28 -3.72 -4.99 15.21
C SER A 28 -4.78 -6.08 15.38
N GLU A 29 -5.56 -6.38 14.33
CA GLU A 29 -6.67 -7.33 14.39
C GLU A 29 -6.86 -8.07 13.05
N SER A 30 -7.08 -9.39 13.10
CA SER A 30 -7.26 -10.23 11.91
C SER A 30 -8.68 -10.21 11.33
N THR A 31 -9.64 -9.58 12.01
CA THR A 31 -11.03 -9.50 11.56
C THR A 31 -11.16 -8.63 10.32
N ARG A 32 -11.85 -9.16 9.30
CA ARG A 32 -12.20 -8.39 8.09
C ARG A 32 -13.31 -7.40 8.41
N ILE A 33 -13.08 -6.14 8.09
CA ILE A 33 -14.11 -5.11 8.11
C ILE A 33 -14.63 -4.99 6.68
N ARG A 34 -15.92 -5.34 6.48
CA ARG A 34 -16.58 -5.28 5.16
C ARG A 34 -17.45 -4.03 5.05
N GLY A 35 -17.49 -3.44 3.86
CA GLY A 35 -18.28 -2.25 3.58
C GLY A 35 -17.85 -1.58 2.28
N ASP A 36 -18.21 -0.32 2.09
CA ASP A 36 -17.76 0.49 0.96
C ASP A 36 -16.59 1.37 1.41
N ILE A 37 -15.46 1.28 0.73
CA ILE A 37 -14.31 2.14 1.01
C ILE A 37 -14.66 3.57 0.59
N GLY A 38 -14.65 4.45 1.58
CA GLY A 38 -14.98 5.86 1.44
C GLY A 38 -13.76 6.70 1.08
N LYS A 39 -13.59 7.79 1.83
CA LYS A 39 -12.44 8.68 1.75
C LYS A 39 -11.17 7.95 2.18
N THR A 40 -10.10 8.14 1.40
CA THR A 40 -8.75 7.75 1.75
C THR A 40 -7.90 9.01 1.80
N ASP A 41 -7.05 9.12 2.82
CA ASP A 41 -6.06 10.19 2.93
C ASP A 41 -4.72 9.65 3.46
N LEU A 42 -3.75 10.53 3.69
CA LEU A 42 -2.42 10.18 4.20
C LEU A 42 -2.43 9.54 5.59
N THR A 43 -3.51 9.70 6.36
CA THR A 43 -3.59 9.29 7.76
C THR A 43 -4.53 8.11 7.97
N GLN A 44 -5.57 7.99 7.15
CA GLN A 44 -6.60 6.96 7.33
C GLN A 44 -7.30 6.54 6.05
N VAL A 45 -7.90 5.35 6.11
CA VAL A 45 -8.89 4.85 5.15
C VAL A 45 -10.21 4.69 5.89
N THR A 46 -11.29 5.22 5.31
CA THR A 46 -12.64 5.05 5.87
C THR A 46 -13.38 3.92 5.16
N ILE A 47 -14.16 3.16 5.91
CA ILE A 47 -15.06 2.13 5.39
C ILE A 47 -16.45 2.29 6.00
N LYS A 48 -17.47 2.33 5.14
CA LYS A 48 -18.88 2.43 5.54
C LYS A 48 -19.49 1.03 5.54
N ARG A 49 -19.86 0.52 6.71
CA ARG A 49 -20.53 -0.78 6.86
C ARG A 49 -21.95 -0.74 6.32
N THR A 50 -22.51 -1.92 6.06
CA THR A 50 -23.90 -2.09 5.61
C THR A 50 -24.94 -1.59 6.61
N ASN A 51 -24.62 -1.57 7.90
CA ASN A 51 -25.46 -0.99 8.96
C ASN A 51 -25.37 0.55 9.05
N GLY A 52 -24.55 1.20 8.21
CA GLY A 52 -24.37 2.65 8.17
C GLY A 52 -23.18 3.17 8.98
N ASP A 53 -22.54 2.33 9.81
CA ASP A 53 -21.38 2.74 10.62
C ASP A 53 -20.21 3.16 9.73
N LEU A 54 -19.58 4.28 10.07
CA LEU A 54 -18.35 4.74 9.44
C LEU A 54 -17.16 4.42 10.35
N ILE A 55 -16.19 3.67 9.83
CA ILE A 55 -14.98 3.30 10.57
C ILE A 55 -13.80 3.92 9.89
N SER A 56 -12.97 4.60 10.66
CA SER A 56 -11.69 5.12 10.21
C SER A 56 -10.58 4.20 10.67
N VAL A 57 -9.79 3.69 9.73
CA VAL A 57 -8.64 2.84 10.00
C VAL A 57 -7.37 3.63 9.69
N PRO A 58 -6.49 3.86 10.69
CA PRO A 58 -5.22 4.52 10.49
C PRO A 58 -4.34 3.77 9.47
N VAL A 59 -3.63 4.49 8.59
CA VAL A 59 -2.83 3.85 7.54
C VAL A 59 -1.72 2.97 8.07
N ASN A 60 -1.15 3.32 9.23
CA ASN A 60 -0.11 2.52 9.88
C ASN A 60 -0.65 1.17 10.40
N ASP A 61 -1.96 1.05 10.62
CA ASP A 61 -2.65 -0.16 11.04
C ASP A 61 -3.32 -0.91 9.88
N LEU A 62 -3.26 -0.43 8.63
CA LEU A 62 -3.80 -1.15 7.48
C LEU A 62 -2.89 -2.34 7.11
N LYS A 63 -3.46 -3.53 7.04
CA LYS A 63 -2.77 -4.74 6.57
C LYS A 63 -3.09 -5.05 5.11
N THR A 64 -4.38 -5.23 4.80
CA THR A 64 -4.85 -5.47 3.43
C THR A 64 -6.07 -4.61 3.14
N ILE A 65 -6.21 -4.26 1.86
CA ILE A 65 -7.44 -3.74 1.29
C ILE A 65 -7.80 -4.62 0.09
N ASN A 66 -9.01 -5.15 0.09
CA ASN A 66 -9.60 -5.91 -1.00
C ASN A 66 -10.74 -5.07 -1.58
N PHE A 67 -10.59 -4.66 -2.82
CA PHE A 67 -11.60 -3.88 -3.52
C PHE A 67 -12.63 -4.79 -4.18
N ALA A 68 -13.90 -4.42 -4.04
CA ALA A 68 -15.02 -4.96 -4.78
C ALA A 68 -14.73 -4.94 -6.28
N GLY A 69 -14.95 -6.08 -6.95
CA GLY A 69 -14.71 -6.19 -8.39
C GLY A 69 -13.24 -6.14 -8.80
N ALA A 70 -12.29 -6.30 -7.87
CA ALA A 70 -10.89 -6.44 -8.22
C ALA A 70 -10.66 -7.61 -9.19
N PRO A 71 -9.88 -7.43 -10.27
CA PRO A 71 -9.58 -8.51 -11.19
C PRO A 71 -8.74 -9.57 -10.46
N THR A 72 -8.85 -10.82 -10.91
CA THR A 72 -8.16 -11.95 -10.27
C THR A 72 -6.64 -11.78 -10.25
N GLU A 73 -6.10 -11.02 -11.21
CA GLU A 73 -4.71 -10.61 -11.28
C GLU A 73 -4.23 -9.85 -10.03
N LEU A 74 -5.09 -9.10 -9.33
CA LEU A 74 -4.70 -8.44 -8.07
C LEU A 74 -4.28 -9.49 -7.04
N LEU A 75 -5.14 -10.48 -6.79
CA LEU A 75 -4.89 -11.54 -5.82
C LEU A 75 -3.70 -12.42 -6.24
N GLN A 76 -3.59 -12.73 -7.53
CA GLN A 76 -2.45 -13.50 -8.06
C GLN A 76 -1.13 -12.75 -7.86
N GLY A 77 -1.11 -11.45 -8.16
CA GLY A 77 0.08 -10.62 -7.96
C GLY A 77 0.47 -10.52 -6.48
N GLN A 78 -0.50 -10.31 -5.59
CA GLN A 78 -0.25 -10.24 -4.14
C GLN A 78 0.28 -11.56 -3.59
N THR A 79 -0.25 -12.69 -4.09
CA THR A 79 0.23 -14.03 -3.73
C THR A 79 1.68 -14.23 -4.18
N ASN A 80 2.00 -13.81 -5.41
CA ASN A 80 3.36 -13.89 -5.94
C ASN A 80 4.34 -12.99 -5.17
N GLU A 81 3.97 -11.76 -4.81
CA GLU A 81 4.81 -10.91 -3.96
C GLU A 81 5.07 -11.56 -2.60
N PHE A 82 4.02 -12.09 -1.96
CA PHE A 82 4.14 -12.75 -0.66
C PHE A 82 5.07 -13.97 -0.71
N SER A 83 5.13 -14.69 -1.84
CA SER A 83 6.06 -15.81 -2.03
C SER A 83 7.45 -15.40 -2.53
N GLY A 84 7.74 -14.10 -2.65
CA GLY A 84 9.01 -13.58 -3.19
C GLY A 84 9.15 -13.67 -4.71
N ALA A 85 8.10 -14.05 -5.43
CA ALA A 85 8.06 -14.13 -6.90
C ALA A 85 7.75 -12.76 -7.52
N SER A 86 8.56 -11.74 -7.21
CA SER A 86 8.31 -10.33 -7.56
C SER A 86 8.15 -10.08 -9.06
N GLN A 87 8.90 -10.79 -9.91
CA GLN A 87 8.77 -10.68 -11.37
C GLN A 87 7.39 -11.18 -11.84
N ALA A 88 6.96 -12.35 -11.35
CA ALA A 88 5.65 -12.89 -11.66
C ALA A 88 4.53 -12.00 -11.10
N ALA A 89 4.73 -11.31 -9.97
CA ALA A 89 3.77 -10.35 -9.47
C ALA A 89 3.64 -9.12 -10.37
N LEU A 90 4.78 -8.53 -10.77
CA LEU A 90 4.84 -7.39 -11.68
C LEU A 90 4.05 -7.65 -12.97
N GLU A 91 4.22 -8.82 -13.57
CA GLU A 91 3.50 -9.22 -14.78
C GLU A 91 1.98 -9.25 -14.58
N LYS A 92 1.49 -9.74 -13.42
CA LYS A 92 0.05 -9.74 -13.10
C LYS A 92 -0.48 -8.32 -12.97
N TYR A 93 0.23 -7.46 -12.27
CA TYR A 93 -0.18 -6.08 -12.08
C TYR A 93 -0.19 -5.28 -13.38
N GLN A 94 0.84 -5.43 -14.21
CA GLN A 94 0.92 -4.78 -15.53
C GLN A 94 -0.18 -5.26 -16.49
N LYS A 95 -0.53 -6.55 -16.45
CA LYS A 95 -1.64 -7.09 -17.24
C LYS A 95 -2.98 -6.48 -16.85
N ALA A 96 -3.21 -6.25 -15.56
CA ALA A 96 -4.49 -5.79 -15.03
C ALA A 96 -4.69 -4.27 -15.14
N VAL A 97 -3.63 -3.48 -14.95
CA VAL A 97 -3.74 -2.02 -14.79
C VAL A 97 -4.44 -1.34 -15.96
N GLY A 98 -4.27 -1.84 -17.19
CA GLY A 98 -4.90 -1.31 -18.40
C GLY A 98 -6.43 -1.27 -18.34
N GLY A 99 -7.06 -2.29 -17.75
CA GLY A 99 -8.51 -2.45 -17.65
C GLY A 99 -9.15 -1.86 -16.39
N THR A 100 -8.36 -1.21 -15.53
CA THR A 100 -8.83 -0.69 -14.24
C THR A 100 -8.98 0.83 -14.27
N SER A 101 -9.77 1.40 -13.35
CA SER A 101 -9.95 2.86 -13.25
C SER A 101 -10.11 3.30 -11.80
N GLY A 102 -10.08 4.61 -11.55
CA GLY A 102 -10.26 5.19 -10.22
C GLY A 102 -9.29 4.63 -9.17
N LYS A 103 -9.81 4.29 -7.99
CA LYS A 103 -9.05 3.74 -6.85
C LYS A 103 -8.30 2.46 -7.18
N MET A 104 -8.85 1.65 -8.08
CA MET A 104 -8.23 0.39 -8.46
C MET A 104 -7.00 0.62 -9.34
N ARG A 105 -7.07 1.58 -10.27
CA ARG A 105 -5.91 1.96 -11.08
C ARG A 105 -4.79 2.49 -10.21
N SER A 106 -5.08 3.38 -9.25
CA SER A 106 -4.06 3.90 -8.33
C SER A 106 -3.43 2.81 -7.46
N GLU A 107 -4.20 1.81 -7.02
CA GLU A 107 -3.63 0.67 -6.29
C GLU A 107 -2.69 -0.16 -7.18
N PHE A 108 -3.08 -0.47 -8.42
CA PHE A 108 -2.18 -1.19 -9.34
C PHE A 108 -0.92 -0.40 -9.67
N GLU A 109 -1.01 0.91 -9.88
CA GLU A 109 0.16 1.76 -10.12
C GLU A 109 1.13 1.75 -8.93
N PHE A 110 0.61 1.79 -7.70
CA PHE A 110 1.41 1.61 -6.50
C PHE A 110 2.08 0.22 -6.45
N LEU A 111 1.30 -0.85 -6.66
CA LEU A 111 1.80 -2.23 -6.60
C LEU A 111 2.87 -2.52 -7.67
N ILE A 112 2.73 -1.94 -8.87
CA ILE A 112 3.77 -2.00 -9.91
C ILE A 112 5.06 -1.34 -9.40
N GLY A 113 4.98 -0.13 -8.86
CA GLY A 113 6.13 0.59 -8.31
C GLY A 113 6.80 -0.19 -7.17
N ARG A 114 6.02 -0.82 -6.29
CA ARG A 114 6.52 -1.66 -5.21
C ARG A 114 7.23 -2.91 -5.72
N ALA A 115 6.61 -3.66 -6.63
CA ALA A 115 7.24 -4.85 -7.21
C ALA A 115 8.56 -4.52 -7.93
N LEU A 116 8.60 -3.40 -8.66
CA LEU A 116 9.82 -2.89 -9.28
C LEU A 116 10.89 -2.51 -8.25
N ALA A 117 10.52 -1.85 -7.15
CA ALA A 117 11.45 -1.52 -6.06
C ALA A 117 12.01 -2.75 -5.35
N THR A 118 11.24 -3.84 -5.25
CA THR A 118 11.75 -5.12 -4.74
C THR A 118 12.74 -5.73 -5.74
N LEU A 119 12.39 -5.74 -7.03
CA LEU A 119 13.28 -6.27 -8.07
C LEU A 119 14.59 -5.46 -8.19
N SER A 120 14.55 -4.16 -7.94
CA SER A 120 15.74 -3.30 -8.02
C SER A 120 16.81 -3.63 -6.97
N GLN A 121 16.47 -4.42 -5.94
CA GLN A 121 17.46 -4.88 -4.96
C GLN A 121 18.45 -5.91 -5.54
N VAL A 122 18.07 -6.57 -6.63
CA VAL A 122 18.88 -7.62 -7.28
C VAL A 122 19.14 -7.36 -8.76
N ASP A 123 18.43 -6.41 -9.37
CA ASP A 123 18.57 -6.02 -10.78
C ASP A 123 18.65 -4.49 -10.90
N ALA A 124 19.83 -3.97 -11.25
CA ALA A 124 20.06 -2.54 -11.36
C ALA A 124 19.17 -1.86 -12.41
N ASP A 125 18.81 -2.56 -13.49
CA ASP A 125 17.98 -2.01 -14.57
C ASP A 125 16.56 -1.69 -14.06
N LYS A 126 16.09 -2.45 -13.07
CA LYS A 126 14.78 -2.23 -12.42
C LYS A 126 14.75 -1.00 -11.54
N SER A 127 15.91 -0.46 -11.14
CA SER A 127 15.97 0.76 -10.32
C SER A 127 15.39 1.98 -11.05
N VAL A 128 15.72 2.14 -12.33
CA VAL A 128 15.22 3.25 -13.15
C VAL A 128 13.71 3.16 -13.36
N GLU A 129 13.22 1.94 -13.65
CA GLU A 129 11.78 1.68 -13.77
C GLU A 129 11.04 1.93 -12.44
N ALA A 130 11.58 1.47 -11.32
CA ALA A 130 11.01 1.65 -9.99
C ALA A 130 10.92 3.13 -9.61
N LYS A 131 12.02 3.89 -9.79
CA LYS A 131 12.07 5.34 -9.57
C LYS A 131 10.98 6.05 -10.36
N SER A 132 10.88 5.76 -11.66
CA SER A 132 9.89 6.37 -12.55
C SER A 132 8.45 6.02 -12.13
N ALA A 133 8.16 4.74 -11.87
CA ALA A 133 6.83 4.29 -11.48
C ALA A 133 6.36 4.90 -10.15
N LEU A 134 7.23 4.93 -9.14
CA LEU A 134 6.92 5.50 -7.82
C LEU A 134 6.78 7.02 -7.88
N GLN A 135 7.64 7.71 -8.61
CA GLN A 135 7.53 9.16 -8.80
C GLN A 135 6.22 9.52 -9.52
N LYS A 136 5.84 8.77 -10.57
CA LYS A 136 4.58 8.96 -11.27
C LYS A 136 3.39 8.76 -10.33
N PHE A 137 3.37 7.66 -9.57
CA PHE A 137 2.32 7.38 -8.60
C PHE A 137 2.19 8.54 -7.59
N ARG A 138 3.29 8.94 -6.95
CA ARG A 138 3.30 10.01 -5.95
C ARG A 138 2.80 11.34 -6.50
N SER A 139 3.24 11.70 -7.72
CA SER A 139 2.84 12.95 -8.37
C SER A 139 1.34 13.01 -8.63
N ALA A 140 0.74 11.89 -9.03
CA ALA A 140 -0.70 11.79 -9.30
C ALA A 140 -1.56 11.59 -8.04
N ASN A 141 -0.97 11.09 -6.94
CA ASN A 141 -1.70 10.55 -5.80
C ASN A 141 -1.25 11.16 -4.45
N LYS A 142 -1.06 12.48 -4.39
CA LYS A 142 -0.49 13.19 -3.22
C LYS A 142 -1.21 13.00 -1.89
N THR A 143 -2.50 12.66 -1.93
CA THR A 143 -3.30 12.40 -0.73
C THR A 143 -3.62 10.92 -0.55
N HIS A 144 -3.07 10.03 -1.38
CA HIS A 144 -3.42 8.61 -1.30
C HIS A 144 -2.78 7.96 -0.07
N TYR A 145 -3.48 6.99 0.52
CA TYR A 145 -3.03 6.31 1.74
C TYR A 145 -1.68 5.59 1.59
N ARG A 146 -1.31 5.22 0.36
CA ARG A 146 0.00 4.65 -0.01
C ARG A 146 1.11 5.68 -0.27
N TYR A 147 0.83 6.98 -0.21
CA TYR A 147 1.79 8.01 -0.61
C TYR A 147 3.09 7.95 0.20
N LEU A 148 3.00 7.84 1.52
CA LEU A 148 4.18 7.75 2.39
C LEU A 148 4.96 6.46 2.16
N GLU A 149 4.27 5.34 1.95
CA GLU A 149 4.89 4.05 1.59
C GLU A 149 5.63 4.13 0.26
N ALA A 150 5.01 4.71 -0.77
CA ALA A 150 5.64 4.92 -2.07
C ALA A 150 6.86 5.86 -1.98
N THR A 151 6.80 6.86 -1.09
CA THR A 151 7.90 7.80 -0.85
C THR A 151 9.10 7.08 -0.23
N LEU A 152 8.88 6.23 0.77
CA LEU A 152 9.93 5.40 1.36
C LEU A 152 10.54 4.42 0.35
N LEU A 153 9.71 3.75 -0.45
CA LEU A 153 10.19 2.86 -1.50
C LEU A 153 11.04 3.60 -2.52
N GLN A 154 10.62 4.80 -2.93
CA GLN A 154 11.38 5.61 -3.89
C GLN A 154 12.73 6.03 -3.29
N ALA A 155 12.76 6.43 -2.02
CA ALA A 155 13.99 6.78 -1.33
C ALA A 155 14.96 5.59 -1.27
N ALA A 156 14.47 4.38 -0.96
CA ALA A 156 15.29 3.18 -0.92
C ALA A 156 15.88 2.84 -2.29
N VAL A 157 15.09 2.95 -3.36
CA VAL A 157 15.56 2.78 -4.74
C VAL A 157 16.66 3.78 -5.07
N GLN A 158 16.44 5.07 -4.80
CA GLN A 158 17.41 6.13 -5.09
C GLN A 158 18.70 5.99 -4.25
N ALA A 159 18.58 5.61 -2.98
CA ALA A 159 19.74 5.28 -2.15
C ALA A 159 20.54 4.10 -2.72
N GLY A 160 19.87 3.09 -3.28
CA GLY A 160 20.48 1.97 -4.00
C GLY A 160 21.21 2.41 -5.28
N MET A 161 20.68 3.42 -5.97
CA MET A 161 21.29 4.05 -7.15
C MET A 161 22.44 5.01 -6.83
N ASN A 162 22.81 5.17 -5.55
CA ASN A 162 23.77 6.16 -5.06
C ASN A 162 23.34 7.63 -5.25
N GLU A 163 22.03 7.86 -5.38
CA GLU A 163 21.39 9.17 -5.40
C GLU A 163 21.03 9.59 -3.96
N ALA A 164 22.05 9.81 -3.14
CA ALA A 164 21.88 10.01 -1.69
C ALA A 164 21.16 11.32 -1.34
N ASP A 165 21.36 12.39 -2.10
CA ASP A 165 20.73 13.69 -1.85
C ASP A 165 19.23 13.63 -2.14
N GLU A 166 18.84 12.97 -3.23
CA GLU A 166 17.45 12.73 -3.58
C GLU A 166 16.77 11.79 -2.58
N ALA A 167 17.43 10.72 -2.18
CA ALA A 167 16.93 9.82 -1.16
C ALA A 167 16.73 10.55 0.19
N THR A 168 17.68 11.40 0.58
CA THR A 168 17.57 12.24 1.79
C THR A 168 16.36 13.16 1.72
N THR A 169 16.15 13.82 0.58
CA THR A 169 14.99 14.71 0.35
C THR A 169 13.67 13.96 0.54
N LEU A 170 13.56 12.76 -0.02
CA LEU A 170 12.35 11.94 0.10
C LEU A 170 12.11 11.44 1.52
N LEU A 171 13.15 11.01 2.22
CA LEU A 171 13.01 10.56 3.59
C LEU A 171 12.63 11.72 4.52
N GLN A 172 13.20 12.90 4.31
CA GLN A 172 12.82 14.11 5.06
C GLN A 172 11.35 14.46 4.84
N GLU A 173 10.84 14.33 3.61
CA GLU A 173 9.41 14.51 3.32
C GLU A 173 8.53 13.58 4.16
N VAL A 174 8.96 12.33 4.40
CA VAL A 174 8.22 11.38 5.24
C VAL A 174 8.34 11.71 6.73
N VAL A 175 9.50 12.16 7.20
CA VAL A 175 9.71 12.67 8.57
C VAL A 175 8.77 13.85 8.87
N ASP A 176 8.57 14.73 7.90
CA ASP A 176 7.71 15.90 8.02
C ASP A 176 6.21 15.55 7.86
N GLY A 177 5.89 14.33 7.44
CA GLY A 177 4.53 13.83 7.21
C GLY A 177 3.65 13.76 8.48
N PRO A 178 2.40 13.30 8.38
CA PRO A 178 1.51 13.28 9.54
C PRO A 178 1.53 11.96 10.35
N VAL A 179 2.13 10.88 9.84
CA VAL A 179 1.98 9.54 10.43
C VAL A 179 3.24 9.12 11.19
N ALA A 180 3.16 9.06 12.52
CA ALA A 180 4.29 8.77 13.41
C ALA A 180 5.07 7.49 13.04
N ALA A 181 4.38 6.41 12.65
CA ALA A 181 5.04 5.17 12.23
C ALA A 181 5.99 5.38 11.04
N TYR A 182 5.52 6.12 10.03
CA TYR A 182 6.31 6.43 8.85
C TYR A 182 7.45 7.40 9.17
N LYS A 183 7.25 8.36 10.10
CA LYS A 183 8.33 9.24 10.58
C LYS A 183 9.47 8.46 11.20
N LEU A 184 9.15 7.56 12.12
CA LEU A 184 10.15 6.74 12.80
C LEU A 184 10.92 5.87 11.80
N GLN A 185 10.20 5.24 10.87
CA GLN A 185 10.83 4.46 9.80
C GLN A 185 11.77 5.33 8.94
N ALA A 186 11.29 6.48 8.46
CA ALA A 186 12.09 7.40 7.66
C ALA A 186 13.33 7.92 8.39
N GLY A 187 13.21 8.23 9.69
CA GLY A 187 14.33 8.65 10.53
C GLY A 187 15.40 7.57 10.66
N VAL A 188 14.99 6.29 10.80
CA VAL A 188 15.94 5.16 10.80
C VAL A 188 16.64 5.03 9.45
N GLU A 189 15.90 5.13 8.35
CA GLU A 189 16.51 5.04 7.02
C GLU A 189 17.43 6.24 6.71
N LEU A 190 17.13 7.45 7.20
CA LEU A 190 18.03 8.60 7.12
C LEU A 190 19.33 8.34 7.88
N GLY A 191 19.24 7.83 9.11
CA GLY A 191 20.43 7.47 9.89
C GLY A 191 21.29 6.43 9.15
N ARG A 192 20.67 5.41 8.55
CA ARG A 192 21.38 4.41 7.73
C ARG A 192 22.01 5.01 6.47
N LEU A 193 21.31 5.92 5.81
CA LEU A 193 21.84 6.60 4.63
C LEU A 193 23.06 7.44 4.99
N HIS A 194 23.01 8.19 6.10
CA HIS A 194 24.16 8.94 6.62
C HIS A 194 25.36 8.03 6.95
N LEU A 195 25.14 6.86 7.56
CA LEU A 195 26.21 5.87 7.74
C LEU A 195 26.81 5.42 6.41
N LYS A 196 25.95 5.11 5.43
CA LYS A 196 26.39 4.68 4.09
C LYS A 196 27.24 5.75 3.40
N THR A 197 26.94 7.03 3.62
CA THR A 197 27.70 8.16 3.06
C THR A 197 28.87 8.62 3.94
N GLY A 198 29.16 7.93 5.05
CA GLY A 198 30.29 8.22 5.93
C GLY A 198 30.06 9.34 6.97
N ASP A 199 28.83 9.85 7.08
CA ASP A 199 28.45 10.85 8.09
C ASP A 199 27.93 10.19 9.36
N ALA A 200 28.86 9.65 10.15
CA ALA A 200 28.52 8.98 11.41
C ALA A 200 27.89 9.95 12.44
N GLY A 201 28.22 11.24 12.37
CA GLY A 201 27.66 12.25 13.27
C GLY A 201 26.18 12.51 13.01
N ALA A 202 25.81 12.76 11.74
CA ALA A 202 24.42 12.92 11.36
C ALA A 202 23.62 11.63 11.56
N ALA A 203 24.24 10.47 11.31
CA ALA A 203 23.61 9.18 11.58
C ALA A 203 23.24 9.00 13.05
N LEU A 204 24.19 9.25 13.96
CA LEU A 204 23.96 9.15 15.41
C LEU A 204 22.85 10.09 15.84
N ALA A 205 22.88 11.35 15.40
CA ALA A 205 21.85 12.33 15.70
C ALA A 205 20.45 11.85 15.26
N LYS A 206 20.33 11.29 14.06
CA LYS A 206 19.05 10.74 13.57
C LYS A 206 18.57 9.51 14.34
N PHE A 207 19.47 8.60 14.73
CA PHE A 207 19.07 7.48 15.58
C PHE A 207 18.63 7.93 16.97
N ASP A 208 19.30 8.91 17.57
CA ASP A 208 18.92 9.47 18.87
C ASP A 208 17.55 10.16 18.81
N GLU A 209 17.26 10.92 17.75
CA GLU A 209 15.93 11.49 17.50
C GLU A 209 14.85 10.39 17.46
N VAL A 210 15.08 9.30 16.74
CA VAL A 210 14.15 8.16 16.66
C VAL A 210 13.97 7.49 18.03
N ILE A 211 15.04 7.29 18.81
CA ILE A 211 14.97 6.70 20.14
C ILE A 211 14.12 7.57 21.08
N GLN A 212 14.31 8.90 21.04
CA GLN A 212 13.52 9.83 21.83
C GLN A 212 12.04 9.80 21.44
N GLN A 213 11.74 9.85 20.13
CA GLN A 213 10.37 9.83 19.63
C GLN A 213 9.66 8.50 19.90
N SER A 214 10.35 7.38 19.79
CA SER A 214 9.80 6.04 20.03
C SER A 214 9.54 5.72 21.51
N SER A 215 10.14 6.48 22.42
CA SER A 215 9.95 6.37 23.86
C SER A 215 8.79 7.23 24.39
N ALA A 216 8.19 8.09 23.55
CA ALA A 216 7.04 8.88 23.91
C ALA A 216 5.79 7.98 24.14
N PRO A 217 4.90 8.29 25.11
CA PRO A 217 3.71 7.47 25.40
C PRO A 217 2.82 7.20 24.16
N GLU A 218 2.79 8.14 23.23
CA GLU A 218 2.06 8.07 21.96
C GLU A 218 2.62 7.02 20.98
N ALA A 219 3.89 6.61 21.14
CA ALA A 219 4.54 5.62 20.28
C ALA A 219 4.14 4.17 20.60
N THR A 220 3.45 3.92 21.72
CA THR A 220 3.06 2.57 22.16
C THR A 220 2.08 1.88 21.19
N ALA A 221 1.31 2.64 20.42
CA ALA A 221 0.44 2.14 19.35
C ALA A 221 1.20 1.76 18.05
N THR A 222 2.49 2.08 17.97
CA THR A 222 3.34 1.95 16.76
C THR A 222 4.18 0.68 16.75
N LYS A 223 4.14 -0.13 17.82
CA LYS A 223 4.97 -1.33 18.01
C LYS A 223 4.81 -2.42 16.93
N PHE A 224 3.78 -2.33 16.07
CA PHE A 224 3.54 -3.28 14.98
C PHE A 224 4.20 -2.88 13.65
N ALA A 225 4.92 -1.76 13.57
CA ALA A 225 5.61 -1.31 12.35
C ALA A 225 6.93 -2.03 12.06
N GLY A 226 7.44 -2.84 13.01
CA GLY A 226 8.74 -3.51 12.91
C GLY A 226 8.76 -4.85 12.15
N MET A 227 7.62 -5.36 11.68
CA MET A 227 7.57 -6.54 10.81
C MET A 227 7.13 -6.11 9.41
N LEU A 228 8.07 -5.57 8.64
CA LEU A 228 7.98 -5.67 7.19
C LEU A 228 8.31 -7.12 6.83
N GLY A 229 7.25 -7.91 6.62
CA GLY A 229 7.28 -9.07 5.74
C GLY A 229 6.60 -8.68 4.44
#